data_AF-A0A9N8QF89-F1
#
_entry.id   AF-A0A9N8QF89-F1
#
_cell.length_a   1.000
_cell.length_b   1.000
_cell.length_c   1.000
_cell.angle_alpha   90.00
_cell.angle_beta   90.00
_cell.angle_gamma   90.00
#
_symmetry.space_group_name_H-M   'P 1'
#
loop_
_entity.id
_entity.type
_entity.pdbx_description
1 polymer ?
#
loop_
_entity_poly.entity_id
_entity_poly.type
_entity_poly.pdbx_seq_one_letter_code
_entity_poly.pdbx_strand_id
1 'polypeptide(L)'
;MMFDEKLEPPDAKAMVKGEADRLDSAFHLGYNMILNLMRVEGISPEYMLERSFFTFQSRASIPGLEEELQAAEQARDAISVEREDDVAQYYNLRQQAEKLKEDYVSIITNPHYSLPFLQTGRIIRVQHGELDFGWGVA
;
A
#
# COMPACT_ATOMS: atom_id res chain seq x y z
N MET A 1 22.90 18.95 -7.87
CA MET A 1 22.38 17.82 -8.67
C MET A 1 21.48 18.40 -9.74
N MET A 2 21.70 18.06 -11.01
CA MET A 2 20.71 18.28 -12.06
C MET A 2 19.88 17.00 -12.15
N PHE A 3 18.56 17.14 -12.23
CA PHE A 3 17.63 16.03 -12.41
C PHE A 3 16.98 16.16 -13.78
N ASP A 4 17.04 15.09 -14.59
CA ASP A 4 16.41 15.04 -15.92
C ASP A 4 14.95 14.55 -15.89
N GLU A 5 14.52 13.90 -14.80
CA GLU A 5 13.15 13.39 -14.62
C GLU A 5 12.38 14.18 -13.56
N LYS A 6 11.04 14.16 -13.65
CA LYS A 6 10.16 14.71 -12.61
C LYS A 6 10.35 13.91 -11.33
N LEU A 7 11.16 14.45 -10.42
CA LEU A 7 11.33 13.92 -9.09
C LEU A 7 10.21 14.46 -8.21
N GLU A 8 9.45 13.57 -7.57
CA GLU A 8 8.40 13.99 -6.67
C GLU A 8 9.01 14.69 -5.43
N PRO A 9 8.41 15.80 -4.95
CA PRO A 9 8.91 16.54 -3.80
C PRO A 9 9.29 15.72 -2.54
N PRO A 10 8.56 14.65 -2.14
CA PRO A 10 8.95 13.82 -1.01
C PRO A 10 10.29 13.10 -1.22
N ASP A 11 10.58 12.60 -2.42
CA ASP A 11 11.80 11.86 -2.71
C ASP A 11 13.03 12.78 -2.70
N ALA A 12 12.88 14.00 -3.23
CA ALA A 12 13.93 15.02 -3.18
C ALA A 12 14.26 15.38 -1.73
N LYS A 13 13.23 15.50 -0.89
CA LYS A 13 13.37 15.84 0.52
C LYS A 13 14.04 14.71 1.30
N ALA A 14 13.67 13.46 1.04
CA ALA A 14 14.32 12.28 1.64
C ALA A 14 15.78 12.17 1.20
N MET A 15 16.11 12.44 -0.06
CA MET A 15 17.50 12.34 -0.51
C MET A 15 18.41 13.44 0.09
N VAL A 16 17.89 14.64 0.32
CA VAL A 16 18.69 15.78 0.82
C VAL A 16 18.69 15.89 2.34
N LYS A 17 17.58 15.53 3.00
CA LYS A 17 17.38 15.68 4.45
C LYS A 17 17.05 14.36 5.14
N GLY A 18 17.16 13.24 4.45
CA GLY A 18 16.85 11.92 5.00
C GLY A 18 17.84 11.51 6.07
N GLU A 19 17.39 10.56 6.87
CA GLU A 19 18.23 9.88 7.84
C GLU A 19 19.07 8.81 7.13
N ALA A 20 20.11 8.32 7.79
CA ALA A 20 20.88 7.21 7.26
C ALA A 20 20.02 5.94 7.19
N ASP A 21 20.17 5.16 6.13
CA ASP A 21 19.42 3.92 5.96
C ASP A 21 19.73 2.92 7.07
N ARG A 22 18.71 2.17 7.46
CA ARG A 22 18.86 1.03 8.37
C ARG A 22 19.70 -0.05 7.68
N LEU A 23 20.58 -0.69 8.43
CA LEU A 23 21.30 -1.86 7.94
C LEU A 23 20.37 -3.07 7.98
N ASP A 24 19.65 -3.34 6.90
CA ASP A 24 18.78 -4.51 6.80
C ASP A 24 19.53 -5.72 6.21
N SER A 25 19.24 -6.90 6.74
CA SER A 25 19.93 -8.12 6.32
C SER A 25 19.49 -8.57 4.92
N ALA A 26 20.45 -8.69 4.00
CA ALA A 26 20.27 -9.31 2.69
C ALA A 26 20.56 -10.83 2.70
N PHE A 27 20.45 -11.50 3.85
CA PHE A 27 20.78 -12.92 3.96
C PHE A 27 19.84 -13.78 3.13
N HIS A 28 20.39 -14.66 2.29
CA HIS A 28 19.65 -15.62 1.50
C HIS A 28 20.41 -16.95 1.40
N LEU A 29 19.68 -18.05 1.19
CA LEU A 29 20.29 -19.36 1.00
C LEU A 29 20.69 -19.59 -0.45
N GLY A 30 21.94 -19.98 -0.67
CA GLY A 30 22.44 -20.44 -1.96
C GLY A 30 22.75 -21.93 -1.94
N TYR A 31 22.62 -22.61 -3.08
CA TYR A 31 22.90 -24.05 -3.20
C TYR A 31 24.28 -24.44 -2.67
N ASN A 32 25.32 -23.68 -3.00
CA ASN A 32 26.68 -23.96 -2.53
C ASN A 32 26.81 -23.86 -1.00
N MET A 33 26.10 -22.91 -0.38
CA MET A 33 26.08 -22.73 1.07
C MET A 33 25.43 -23.94 1.75
N ILE A 34 24.27 -24.37 1.27
CA ILE A 34 23.56 -25.54 1.81
C ILE A 34 24.41 -26.80 1.70
N LEU A 35 25.01 -27.05 0.52
CA LEU A 35 25.87 -28.20 0.29
C LEU A 35 27.10 -28.22 1.20
N ASN A 36 27.72 -27.06 1.43
CA ASN A 36 28.86 -26.96 2.34
C ASN A 36 28.46 -27.17 3.80
N LEU A 37 27.30 -26.64 4.22
CA LEU A 37 26.80 -26.81 5.58
C LEU A 37 26.41 -28.26 5.87
N MET A 38 25.81 -28.98 4.92
CA MET A 38 25.53 -30.41 5.07
C MET A 38 26.78 -31.28 5.09
N ARG A 39 27.90 -30.81 4.51
CA ARG A 39 29.16 -31.56 4.42
C ARG A 39 29.99 -31.49 5.71
N VAL A 40 29.87 -30.41 6.48
CA VAL A 40 30.66 -30.19 7.68
C VAL A 40 29.91 -30.75 8.89
N GLU A 41 30.51 -31.73 9.57
CA GLU A 41 29.94 -32.27 10.81
C GLU A 41 29.89 -31.18 11.90
N GLY A 42 28.73 -31.04 12.54
CA GLY A 42 28.51 -30.12 13.67
C GLY A 42 27.86 -28.78 13.32
N ILE A 43 27.56 -28.50 12.05
CA ILE A 43 26.80 -27.31 11.64
C ILE A 43 25.70 -27.75 10.66
N SER A 44 24.50 -27.16 10.77
CA SER A 44 23.41 -27.40 9.82
C SER A 44 22.92 -26.09 9.19
N PRO A 45 22.25 -26.15 8.02
CA PRO A 45 21.58 -24.99 7.44
C PRO A 45 20.59 -24.30 8.41
N GLU A 46 19.84 -25.09 9.17
CA GLU A 46 18.89 -24.60 10.17
C GLU A 46 19.60 -23.84 11.29
N TYR A 47 20.71 -24.39 11.79
CA TYR A 47 21.55 -23.74 12.80
C TYR A 47 22.06 -22.37 12.34
N MET A 48 22.45 -22.24 11.06
CA MET A 48 22.86 -20.96 10.47
C MET A 48 21.68 -20.00 10.33
N LEU A 49 20.53 -20.48 9.85
CA LEU A 49 19.31 -19.67 9.69
C LEU A 49 18.88 -19.03 11.01
N GLU A 50 18.82 -19.82 12.08
CA GLU A 50 18.41 -19.34 13.41
C GLU A 50 19.30 -18.24 13.98
N ARG A 51 20.59 -18.24 13.60
CA ARG A 51 21.59 -17.26 14.05
C ARG A 51 21.91 -16.18 13.01
N SER A 52 21.22 -16.18 11.87
CA SER A 52 21.42 -15.16 10.85
C SER A 52 20.95 -13.79 11.34
N PHE A 53 21.59 -12.72 10.85
CA PHE A 53 21.19 -11.35 11.17
C PHE A 53 19.76 -11.05 10.71
N PHE A 54 19.31 -11.67 9.62
CA PHE A 54 17.93 -11.59 9.14
C PHE A 54 16.92 -12.12 10.17
N THR A 55 17.14 -13.31 10.71
CA THR A 55 16.30 -13.89 11.76
C THR A 55 16.36 -13.05 13.04
N PHE A 56 17.54 -12.52 13.38
CA PHE A 56 17.68 -11.61 14.53
C PHE A 56 16.81 -10.36 14.38
N GLN A 57 16.89 -9.66 13.25
CA GLN A 57 16.08 -8.47 12.98
C GLN A 57 14.59 -8.78 12.98
N SER A 58 14.20 -9.89 12.37
CA SER A 58 12.81 -10.33 12.31
C SER A 58 12.25 -10.64 13.70
N ARG A 59 13.03 -11.31 14.56
CA ARG A 59 12.63 -11.61 15.94
C ARG A 59 12.62 -10.36 16.81
N ALA A 60 13.55 -9.45 16.60
CA ALA A 60 13.63 -8.20 17.34
C ALA A 60 12.45 -7.26 17.05
N SER A 61 11.84 -7.33 15.85
CA SER A 61 10.66 -6.54 15.52
C SER A 61 9.35 -7.12 16.05
N ILE A 62 9.30 -8.41 16.41
CA ILE A 62 8.07 -9.07 16.87
C ILE A 62 7.44 -8.36 18.08
N PRO A 63 8.16 -8.06 19.18
CA PRO A 63 7.55 -7.44 20.35
C PRO A 63 6.93 -6.06 20.06
N GLY A 64 7.57 -5.28 19.19
CA GLY A 64 7.03 -3.99 18.76
C GLY A 64 5.74 -4.14 17.95
N LEU A 65 5.70 -5.11 17.03
CA LEU A 65 4.49 -5.42 16.27
C LEU A 65 3.36 -5.98 17.15
N GLU A 66 3.69 -6.76 18.18
CA GLU A 66 2.73 -7.26 19.17
C GLU A 66 2.13 -6.12 19.99
N GLU A 67 2.96 -5.14 20.39
CA GLU A 67 2.50 -3.95 21.11
C GLU A 67 1.61 -3.06 20.21
N GLU A 68 2.01 -2.84 18.95
CA GLU A 68 1.20 -2.10 17.97
C GLU A 68 -0.15 -2.79 17.70
N LEU A 69 -0.15 -4.13 17.56
CA LEU A 69 -1.36 -4.92 17.41
C LEU A 69 -2.28 -4.75 18.62
N GLN A 70 -1.73 -4.88 19.83
CA GLN A 70 -2.50 -4.75 21.07
C GLN A 70 -3.09 -3.33 21.20
N ALA A 71 -2.33 -2.29 20.86
CA ALA A 71 -2.82 -0.92 20.86
C ALA A 71 -3.93 -0.71 19.83
N ALA A 72 -3.81 -1.27 18.64
CA ALA A 72 -4.84 -1.19 17.60
C ALA A 72 -6.11 -1.95 17.99
N GLU A 73 -6.00 -3.12 18.62
CA GLU A 73 -7.14 -3.89 19.14
C GLU A 73 -7.86 -3.13 20.26
N GLN A 74 -7.12 -2.54 21.20
CA GLN A 74 -7.71 -1.69 22.25
C GLN A 74 -8.43 -0.47 21.66
N ALA A 75 -7.83 0.18 20.66
CA ALA A 75 -8.44 1.31 19.99
C ALA A 75 -9.72 0.90 19.24
N ARG A 76 -9.74 -0.28 18.60
CA ARG A 76 -10.93 -0.85 17.97
C ARG A 76 -12.02 -1.12 19.00
N ASP A 77 -11.69 -1.81 20.09
CA ASP A 77 -12.67 -2.23 21.10
C ASP A 77 -13.19 -1.05 21.94
N ALA A 78 -12.44 0.05 22.01
CA ALA A 78 -12.89 1.30 22.60
C ALA A 78 -13.95 2.03 21.76
N ILE A 79 -14.03 1.73 20.45
CA ILE A 79 -15.04 2.32 19.56
C ILE A 79 -16.35 1.57 19.78
N SER A 80 -17.31 2.23 20.42
CA SER A 80 -18.68 1.72 20.55
C SER A 80 -19.57 2.35 19.48
N VAL A 81 -20.14 1.53 18.60
CA VAL A 81 -21.11 1.95 17.58
C VAL A 81 -22.48 1.40 17.94
N GLU A 82 -23.48 2.27 17.98
CA GLU A 82 -24.86 1.84 18.17
C GLU A 82 -25.35 1.04 16.95
N ARG A 83 -25.96 -0.13 17.17
CA ARG A 83 -26.52 -1.00 16.11
C ARG A 83 -25.48 -1.29 15.02
N GLU A 84 -24.32 -1.77 15.44
CA GLU A 84 -23.18 -2.05 14.55
C GLU A 84 -23.55 -2.89 13.32
N ASP A 85 -24.40 -3.91 13.47
CA ASP A 85 -24.84 -4.75 12.35
C ASP A 85 -25.55 -3.96 11.24
N ASP A 86 -26.44 -3.04 11.62
CA ASP A 86 -27.20 -2.23 10.66
C ASP A 86 -26.29 -1.19 9.99
N VAL A 87 -25.39 -0.58 10.77
CA VAL A 87 -24.41 0.39 10.26
C VAL A 87 -23.42 -0.28 9.31
N ALA A 88 -22.95 -1.49 9.64
CA ALA A 88 -22.07 -2.27 8.79
C ALA A 88 -22.75 -2.63 7.47
N GLN A 89 -24.01 -3.07 7.49
CA GLN A 89 -24.78 -3.33 6.27
C GLN A 89 -24.94 -2.07 5.42
N TYR A 90 -25.31 -0.95 6.03
CA TYR A 90 -25.44 0.33 5.33
C TYR A 90 -24.11 0.77 4.69
N TYR A 91 -23.02 0.68 5.45
CA TYR A 91 -21.68 1.03 4.97
C TYR A 91 -21.26 0.16 3.78
N ASN A 92 -21.47 -1.15 3.87
CA ASN A 92 -21.19 -2.09 2.79
C ASN A 92 -22.00 -1.75 1.52
N LEU A 93 -23.29 -1.46 1.65
CA LEU A 93 -24.14 -1.07 0.53
C LEU A 93 -23.66 0.24 -0.10
N ARG A 94 -23.27 1.22 0.72
CA ARG A 94 -22.73 2.50 0.24
C ARG A 94 -21.42 2.31 -0.53
N GLN A 95 -20.50 1.50 -0.02
CA GLN A 95 -19.23 1.21 -0.69
C GLN A 95 -19.45 0.47 -2.02
N GLN A 96 -20.39 -0.48 -2.06
CA GLN A 96 -20.77 -1.16 -3.30
C GLN A 96 -21.37 -0.18 -4.32
N ALA A 97 -22.24 0.73 -3.88
CA ALA A 97 -22.83 1.74 -4.75
C ALA A 97 -21.76 2.69 -5.32
N GLU A 98 -20.77 3.07 -4.52
CA GLU A 98 -19.65 3.92 -4.95
C GLU A 98 -18.78 3.22 -5.99
N LYS A 99 -18.42 1.95 -5.75
CA LYS A 99 -17.69 1.13 -6.73
C LYS A 99 -18.45 0.98 -8.04
N LEU A 100 -19.74 0.67 -7.98
CA LEU A 100 -20.60 0.56 -9.17
C LEU A 100 -20.70 1.89 -9.92
N LYS A 101 -20.70 3.02 -9.21
CA LYS A 101 -20.68 4.35 -9.81
C LYS A 101 -19.37 4.62 -10.52
N GLU A 102 -18.23 4.24 -9.95
CA GLU A 102 -16.92 4.35 -10.62
C GLU A 102 -16.86 3.49 -11.88
N ASP A 103 -17.32 2.25 -11.81
CA ASP A 103 -17.41 1.35 -12.96
C ASP A 103 -18.31 1.97 -14.04
N TYR A 104 -19.47 2.49 -13.65
CA TYR A 104 -20.38 3.20 -14.56
C TYR A 104 -19.71 4.41 -15.22
N VAL A 105 -19.02 5.26 -14.45
CA VAL A 105 -18.28 6.42 -14.97
C VAL A 105 -17.19 5.97 -15.96
N SER A 106 -16.46 4.90 -15.66
CA SER A 106 -15.43 4.37 -16.55
C SER A 106 -16.01 3.91 -17.91
N ILE A 107 -17.20 3.33 -17.91
CA ILE A 107 -17.89 2.90 -19.11
C ILE A 107 -18.36 4.10 -19.93
N ILE A 108 -19.04 5.08 -19.31
CA ILE A 108 -19.57 6.24 -20.06
C ILE A 108 -18.47 7.13 -20.63
N THR A 109 -17.33 7.24 -19.93
CA THR A 109 -16.19 8.06 -20.35
C THR A 109 -15.35 7.38 -21.43
N ASN A 110 -15.50 6.06 -21.62
CA ASN A 110 -14.79 5.31 -22.65
C ASN A 110 -14.97 5.98 -24.03
N PRO A 111 -13.88 6.23 -24.79
CA PRO A 111 -13.93 6.91 -26.08
C PRO A 111 -14.94 6.32 -27.07
N HIS A 112 -15.19 5.01 -27.02
CA HIS A 112 -16.18 4.36 -27.87
C HIS A 112 -17.61 4.90 -27.66
N TYR A 113 -17.96 5.29 -26.43
CA TYR A 113 -19.29 5.79 -26.07
C TYR A 113 -19.33 7.32 -25.93
N SER A 114 -18.28 7.96 -25.42
CA SER A 114 -18.28 9.40 -25.11
C SER A 114 -18.01 10.30 -26.32
N LEU A 115 -17.12 9.90 -27.23
CA LEU A 115 -16.66 10.75 -28.34
C LEU A 115 -17.78 11.31 -29.24
N PRO A 116 -18.81 10.54 -29.65
CA PRO A 116 -19.90 11.06 -30.48
C PRO A 116 -20.68 12.21 -29.84
N PHE A 117 -20.63 12.29 -28.51
CA PHE A 117 -21.33 13.28 -27.72
C PHE A 117 -20.46 14.47 -27.34
N LEU A 118 -19.13 14.41 -27.49
CA LEU A 118 -18.22 15.53 -27.15
C LEU A 118 -18.13 16.57 -28.29
N GLN A 119 -19.27 17.18 -28.62
CA GLN A 119 -19.37 18.28 -29.57
C GLN A 119 -19.12 19.62 -28.86
N THR A 120 -18.53 20.58 -29.59
CA THR A 120 -18.31 21.94 -29.09
C THR A 120 -19.59 22.56 -28.56
N GLY A 121 -19.52 23.16 -27.37
CA GLY A 121 -20.67 23.79 -26.72
C GLY A 121 -21.47 22.84 -25.81
N ARG A 122 -21.06 21.57 -25.67
CA ARG A 122 -21.73 20.63 -24.76
C ARG A 122 -21.32 20.87 -23.31
N ILE A 123 -22.33 20.90 -22.44
CA ILE A 123 -22.13 20.99 -20.99
C ILE A 123 -21.65 19.63 -20.45
N ILE A 124 -20.51 19.64 -19.76
CA ILE A 124 -19.90 18.47 -19.13
C ILE A 124 -19.58 18.79 -17.66
N ARG A 125 -19.64 17.77 -16.78
CA ARG A 125 -19.12 17.90 -15.42
C ARG A 125 -17.70 17.34 -15.38
N VAL A 126 -16.75 18.12 -14.90
CA VAL A 126 -15.34 17.75 -14.86
C VAL A 126 -14.95 17.42 -13.43
N GLN A 127 -14.59 16.17 -13.20
CA GLN A 127 -14.09 15.70 -11.91
C GLN A 127 -12.77 14.94 -12.14
N HIS A 128 -11.78 15.21 -11.31
CA HIS A 128 -10.49 14.51 -11.32
C HIS A 128 -10.13 14.06 -9.91
N GLY A 129 -10.25 12.76 -9.65
CA GLY A 129 -10.12 12.22 -8.30
C GLY A 129 -11.16 12.85 -7.36
N GLU A 130 -10.69 13.41 -6.24
CA GLU A 130 -11.53 14.12 -5.27
C GLU A 130 -11.87 15.56 -5.67
N LEU A 131 -11.22 16.09 -6.71
CA LEU A 131 -11.44 17.47 -7.16
C LEU A 131 -12.62 17.54 -8.14
N ASP A 132 -13.70 18.17 -7.70
CA ASP A 132 -14.85 18.51 -8.55
C ASP A 132 -14.71 19.95 -9.05
N PHE A 133 -14.43 20.10 -10.35
CA PHE A 133 -14.34 21.41 -11.01
C PHE A 133 -15.72 21.93 -11.41
N GLY A 134 -16.79 21.17 -11.15
CA GLY A 134 -18.16 21.54 -11.47
C GLY A 134 -18.48 21.39 -12.96
N TRP A 135 -19.41 22.21 -13.43
CA TRP A 135 -19.90 22.18 -14.81
C TRP A 135 -19.11 23.12 -15.70
N GLY A 136 -18.64 22.61 -16.83
CA GLY A 136 -17.96 23.35 -17.89
C GLY A 136 -18.57 23.07 -19.26
N VAL A 137 -17.98 23.68 -20.28
CA VAL A 137 -18.37 23.49 -21.68
C VAL A 137 -17.18 22.93 -22.46
N ALA A 138 -17.42 21.87 -23.23
CA ALA A 138 -16.43 21.20 -24.09
C ALA A 138 -16.16 21.98 -25.39
#